data_AF-A0A960L545-F1
#
_entry.id   AF-A0A960L545-F1
#
_cell.length_a   1.000
_cell.length_b   1.000
_cell.length_c   1.000
_cell.angle_alpha   90.00
_cell.angle_beta   90.00
_cell.angle_gamma   90.00
#
_symmetry.space_group_name_H-M   'P 1'
#
loop_
_entity.id
_entity.type
_entity.pdbx_description
1 polymer ?
#
loop_
_entity_poly.entity_id
_entity_poly.type
_entity_poly.pdbx_seq_one_letter_code
_entity_poly.pdbx_strand_id
1 'polypeptide(L)'
;VGVNIPIRTVLFTKLCKYDGTRTKILSVREFKQIAGRAGRKGFDDHGSVVAQAPEHVIDNLRAKQKADAAGKRKYTKKQPPPRGYVHWDEETFERLIERPPETLRSRFRITHGMVLSLLQQDADRDNLADNFTSLRQLIRRCHEDDGTKQRLFTEAAQLVRSLYRAGVIKMVKDTRTDYRWVVTNEDLQWDFSLFHTLALYLVEVLAVLEREEPEYALDVLSVVEAILENPMVILRQQTDRLRGDLLAQLKAEGVDYEERIERIQEVHYPKPIADFLYSTFELFKQAHPWVRGAEVEPKSIGRELFEHYMSFGTFIRRYGLQRSEGVVLRYLSQVYKTLAQSVPEIVKDDVVYDMEAFFRTMLERVDNSLLEEWESLIHPELQVQRAEEREESQRKLRYYELLHDPRAFAARVRAEMHQLVRELAQTNWEEASLCIHQVDDDPWTPERFEETLAPYFAEYGEIVFTPEARQAHLTRIAKSGDRRWDVTQVLLDPEGDNLWHIAASVDLSDPSCLEGPLLELQRIGV
;
A
#
# COMPACT_ATOMS: atom_id res chain seq x y z
N VAL A 1 18.72 0.86 -1.05
CA VAL A 1 20.12 0.66 -1.49
C VAL A 1 20.40 1.73 -2.52
N GLY A 2 21.23 2.72 -2.17
CA GLY A 2 21.18 4.05 -2.76
C GLY A 2 22.21 4.32 -3.86
N VAL A 3 21.78 5.27 -4.71
CA VAL A 3 22.47 6.07 -5.73
C VAL A 3 23.96 6.29 -5.44
N ASN A 4 24.79 6.25 -6.49
CA ASN A 4 26.24 6.36 -6.39
C ASN A 4 26.68 7.82 -6.17
N ILE A 5 26.57 8.31 -4.92
CA ILE A 5 26.92 9.68 -4.54
C ILE A 5 28.37 9.73 -4.04
N PRO A 6 29.24 10.61 -4.57
CA PRO A 6 30.62 10.77 -4.07
C PRO A 6 30.64 11.52 -2.74
N ILE A 7 31.08 10.86 -1.65
CA ILE A 7 31.08 11.43 -0.29
C ILE A 7 32.52 11.51 0.24
N ARG A 8 32.98 12.69 0.67
CA ARG A 8 34.32 12.86 1.28
C ARG A 8 34.36 12.38 2.73
N THR A 9 33.29 12.62 3.48
CA THR A 9 33.22 12.33 4.92
C THR A 9 31.86 11.78 5.29
N VAL A 10 31.84 10.69 6.04
CA VAL A 10 30.63 10.08 6.59
C VAL A 10 30.56 10.37 8.08
N LEU A 11 29.43 10.88 8.54
CA LEU A 11 29.14 11.14 9.95
C LEU A 11 28.02 10.22 10.44
N PHE A 12 28.32 9.36 11.41
CA PHE A 12 27.33 8.60 12.16
C PHE A 12 26.87 9.41 13.37
N THR A 13 25.62 9.85 13.37
CA THR A 13 25.01 10.52 14.54
C THR A 13 24.66 9.53 15.65
N LYS A 14 24.39 8.26 15.29
CA LYS A 14 24.11 7.14 16.20
C LYS A 14 24.68 5.85 15.62
N LEU A 15 25.07 4.91 16.48
CA LEU A 15 25.51 3.56 16.10
C LEU A 15 24.40 2.50 16.28
N CYS A 16 23.16 2.95 16.40
CA CYS A 16 21.98 2.09 16.49
C CYS A 16 20.90 2.58 15.51
N LYS A 17 20.03 1.66 15.10
CA LYS A 17 18.85 1.94 14.26
C LYS A 17 17.62 1.20 14.76
N TYR A 18 16.45 1.72 14.42
CA TYR A 18 15.18 1.03 14.58
C TYR A 18 14.95 0.10 13.39
N ASP A 19 14.64 -1.18 13.63
CA ASP A 19 14.47 -2.18 12.58
C ASP A 19 13.01 -2.47 12.20
N GLY A 20 12.07 -1.65 12.67
CA GLY A 20 10.64 -1.86 12.53
C GLY A 20 9.98 -2.37 13.81
N THR A 21 10.74 -3.10 14.65
CA THR A 21 10.23 -3.68 15.92
C THR A 21 10.97 -3.15 17.14
N ARG A 22 12.29 -3.00 17.06
CA ARG A 22 13.12 -2.53 18.17
C ARG A 22 14.32 -1.75 17.67
N THR A 23 14.85 -0.91 18.55
CA THR A 23 16.15 -0.29 18.32
C THR A 23 17.24 -1.32 18.58
N LYS A 24 18.20 -1.45 17.67
CA LYS A 24 19.39 -2.31 17.82
C LYS A 24 20.63 -1.63 17.30
N ILE A 25 21.79 -2.05 17.79
CA ILE A 25 23.10 -1.60 17.26
C ILE A 25 23.17 -1.99 15.77
N LEU A 26 23.81 -1.13 14.96
CA LEU A 26 24.06 -1.42 13.55
C LEU A 26 24.78 -2.77 13.39
N SER A 27 24.44 -3.50 12.34
CA SER A 27 25.23 -4.67 11.95
C SER A 27 26.59 -4.22 11.40
N VAL A 28 27.58 -5.12 11.42
CA VAL A 28 28.92 -4.81 10.89
C VAL A 28 28.83 -4.49 9.40
N ARG A 29 28.01 -5.25 8.66
CA ARG A 29 27.77 -5.01 7.23
C ARG A 29 27.14 -3.64 6.98
N GLU A 30 26.15 -3.25 7.77
CA GLU A 30 25.48 -1.95 7.62
C GLU A 30 26.45 -0.80 7.88
N PHE A 31 27.23 -0.90 8.96
CA PHE A 31 28.26 0.07 9.29
C PHE A 31 29.28 0.19 8.15
N LYS A 32 29.83 -0.93 7.67
CA LYS A 32 30.83 -0.94 6.59
C LYS A 32 30.26 -0.48 5.26
N GLN A 33 28.99 -0.76 4.98
CA GLN A 33 28.32 -0.28 3.77
C GLN A 33 28.15 1.24 3.76
N ILE A 34 27.82 1.83 4.91
CA ILE A 34 27.67 3.29 5.04
C ILE A 34 29.05 3.96 5.09
N ALA A 35 29.95 3.47 5.93
CA ALA A 35 31.31 3.97 6.08
C ALA A 35 32.11 3.87 4.78
N GLY A 36 31.93 2.79 4.02
CA GLY A 36 32.59 2.57 2.73
C GLY A 36 32.15 3.52 1.61
N ARG A 37 31.18 4.40 1.87
CA ARG A 37 30.87 5.53 0.97
C ARG A 37 31.83 6.70 1.15
N ALA A 38 32.58 6.76 2.24
CA ALA A 38 33.58 7.79 2.48
C ALA A 38 34.80 7.59 1.56
N GLY A 39 35.23 8.67 0.93
CA GLY A 39 36.36 8.70 0.00
C GLY A 39 35.89 8.72 -1.45
N ARG A 40 36.25 9.77 -2.17
CA ARG A 40 35.92 9.93 -3.59
C ARG A 40 37.07 9.39 -4.43
N LYS A 41 36.82 8.28 -5.14
CA LYS A 41 37.80 7.66 -6.03
C LYS A 41 38.31 8.70 -7.04
N GLY A 42 39.63 8.93 -7.05
CA GLY A 42 40.30 9.88 -7.94
C GLY A 42 40.39 11.33 -7.42
N PHE A 43 39.83 11.64 -6.25
CA PHE A 43 39.89 12.98 -5.65
C PHE A 43 40.49 13.00 -4.24
N ASP A 44 40.21 11.98 -3.42
CA ASP A 44 40.66 11.93 -2.02
C ASP A 44 41.61 10.74 -1.80
N ASP A 45 42.74 10.96 -1.11
CA ASP A 45 43.66 9.88 -0.70
C ASP A 45 43.08 9.01 0.41
N HIS A 46 42.19 9.58 1.23
CA HIS A 46 41.51 8.91 2.33
C HIS A 46 40.08 9.43 2.48
N GLY A 47 39.16 8.52 2.83
CA GLY A 47 37.82 8.86 3.29
C GLY A 47 37.81 9.05 4.81
N SER A 48 37.12 10.08 5.29
CA SER A 48 36.95 10.29 6.74
C SER A 48 35.63 9.71 7.22
N VAL A 49 35.67 8.96 8.33
CA VAL A 49 34.47 8.42 8.98
C VAL A 49 34.48 8.87 10.43
N VAL A 50 33.42 9.53 10.87
CA VAL A 50 33.29 10.10 12.21
C VAL A 50 32.03 9.53 12.85
N ALA A 51 32.10 9.13 14.11
CA ALA A 51 30.93 8.75 14.91
C ALA A 51 30.77 9.70 16.09
N GLN A 52 29.55 10.20 16.30
CA GLN A 52 29.22 11.04 17.45
C GLN A 52 28.99 10.16 18.69
N ALA A 53 29.62 10.55 19.79
CA ALA A 53 29.33 9.97 21.09
C ALA A 53 27.89 10.30 21.52
N PRO A 54 27.25 9.46 22.36
CA PRO A 54 25.96 9.79 22.95
C PRO A 54 25.95 11.13 23.68
N GLU A 55 24.83 11.85 23.63
CA GLU A 55 24.69 13.17 24.26
C GLU A 55 25.04 13.16 25.76
N HIS A 56 24.57 12.15 26.50
CA HIS A 56 24.87 12.02 27.92
C HIS A 56 26.37 11.78 28.21
N VAL A 57 27.09 11.11 27.30
CA VAL A 57 28.55 10.92 27.41
C VAL A 57 29.27 12.25 27.17
N ILE A 58 28.87 13.00 26.14
CA ILE A 58 29.41 14.34 25.84
C ILE A 58 29.20 15.28 27.03
N ASP A 59 27.98 15.30 27.57
CA ASP A 59 27.63 16.15 28.71
C ASP A 59 28.40 15.77 29.98
N ASN A 60 28.57 14.48 30.25
CA ASN A 60 29.38 14.01 31.38
C ASN A 60 30.86 14.38 31.21
N LEU A 61 31.42 14.29 29.99
CA LEU A 61 32.79 14.72 29.70
C LEU A 61 32.96 16.23 29.89
N ARG A 62 32.01 17.04 29.42
CA ARG A 62 32.00 18.50 29.65
C ARG A 62 31.90 18.86 31.13
N ALA A 63 31.05 18.17 31.88
CA ALA A 63 30.92 18.36 33.32
C ALA A 63 32.22 18.00 34.06
N LYS A 64 32.87 16.90 33.65
CA LYS A 64 34.18 16.50 34.18
C LYS A 64 35.27 17.54 33.87
N GLN A 65 35.39 17.99 32.63
CA GLN A 65 36.36 19.03 32.24
C GLN A 65 36.17 20.33 33.05
N LYS A 66 34.92 20.76 33.27
CA LYS A 66 34.61 21.92 34.11
C LYS A 66 34.97 21.70 35.58
N ALA A 67 34.78 20.49 36.11
CA ALA A 67 35.14 20.16 37.48
C ALA A 67 36.67 20.09 37.68
N ASP A 68 37.38 19.51 36.72
CA ASP A 68 38.84 19.43 36.70
C ASP A 68 39.46 20.83 36.61
N ALA A 69 38.94 21.70 35.74
CA ALA A 69 39.35 23.10 35.64
C ALA A 69 39.06 23.91 36.92
N ALA A 70 38.05 23.50 37.71
CA ALA A 70 37.67 24.13 38.97
C ALA A 70 38.31 23.45 40.21
N GLY A 71 39.21 22.48 40.03
CA GLY A 71 39.89 21.77 41.12
C GLY A 71 38.98 20.88 41.99
N LYS A 72 37.77 20.54 41.52
CA LYS A 72 36.80 19.74 42.28
C LYS A 72 36.96 18.26 41.97
N ARG A 73 37.25 17.45 43.00
CA ARG A 73 37.37 15.97 42.89
C ARG A 73 36.05 15.24 42.59
N LYS A 74 34.89 15.89 42.70
CA LYS A 74 33.57 15.29 42.47
C LYS A 74 32.73 16.16 41.56
N TYR A 75 32.08 15.53 40.57
CA TYR A 75 31.08 16.13 39.69
C TYR A 75 29.84 15.25 39.67
N THR A 76 28.67 15.87 39.50
CA THR A 76 27.40 15.15 39.39
C THR A 76 27.25 14.63 37.97
N LYS A 77 27.19 13.30 37.80
CA LYS A 77 26.84 12.70 36.51
C LYS A 77 25.38 13.05 36.18
N LYS A 78 25.11 13.50 34.94
CA LYS A 78 23.72 13.71 34.49
C LYS A 78 22.99 12.37 34.37
N GLN A 79 21.65 12.45 34.40
CA GLN A 79 20.74 11.30 34.49
C GLN A 79 21.13 10.16 33.54
N PRO A 80 21.01 8.89 34.00
CA PRO A 80 21.22 7.73 33.15
C PRO A 80 20.22 7.74 31.99
N PRO A 81 20.57 7.11 30.86
CA PRO A 81 19.71 7.10 29.69
C PRO A 81 18.33 6.47 30.01
N PRO A 82 17.27 6.92 29.30
CA PRO A 82 15.90 6.46 29.55
C PRO A 82 15.73 4.94 29.33
N ARG A 83 14.69 4.37 29.95
CA ARG A 83 14.35 2.93 29.83
C ARG A 83 14.16 2.56 28.34
N GLY A 84 14.88 1.53 27.87
CA GLY A 84 14.86 1.11 26.45
C GLY A 84 15.98 1.70 25.57
N TYR A 85 16.90 2.47 26.14
CA TYR A 85 18.07 2.98 25.41
C TYR A 85 19.04 1.85 25.02
N VAL A 86 19.35 1.76 23.73
CA VAL A 86 20.43 0.89 23.25
C VAL A 86 21.75 1.59 23.52
N HIS A 87 22.56 1.03 24.40
CA HIS A 87 23.87 1.58 24.72
C HIS A 87 24.88 1.36 23.58
N TRP A 88 25.60 2.43 23.20
CA TRP A 88 26.79 2.36 22.35
C TRP A 88 27.86 3.32 22.89
N ASP A 89 29.11 2.92 22.74
CA ASP A 89 30.31 3.57 23.23
C ASP A 89 31.46 3.41 22.22
N GLU A 90 32.66 3.83 22.62
CA GLU A 90 33.88 3.70 21.83
C GLU A 90 34.20 2.23 21.52
N GLU A 91 34.05 1.31 22.49
CA GLU A 91 34.25 -0.12 22.28
C GLU A 91 33.28 -0.67 21.22
N THR A 92 32.02 -0.23 21.23
CA THR A 92 31.04 -0.58 20.21
C THR A 92 31.49 -0.11 18.82
N PHE A 93 32.06 1.09 18.71
CA PHE A 93 32.58 1.65 17.47
C PHE A 93 33.79 0.86 16.95
N GLU A 94 34.78 0.60 17.81
CA GLU A 94 35.96 -0.21 17.48
C GLU A 94 35.55 -1.60 17.01
N ARG A 95 34.60 -2.23 17.70
CA ARG A 95 34.07 -3.54 17.33
C ARG A 95 33.43 -3.55 15.94
N LEU A 96 32.74 -2.47 15.54
CA LEU A 96 32.13 -2.35 14.20
C LEU A 96 33.18 -2.17 13.10
N ILE A 97 34.34 -1.59 13.42
CA ILE A 97 35.47 -1.44 12.50
C ILE A 97 36.18 -2.78 12.32
N GLU A 98 36.56 -3.41 13.43
CA GLU A 98 37.45 -4.58 13.44
C GLU A 98 36.76 -5.86 12.98
N ARG A 99 35.51 -6.10 13.41
CA ARG A 99 34.86 -7.39 13.14
C ARG A 99 34.64 -7.62 11.63
N PRO A 100 34.77 -8.87 11.16
CA PRO A 100 34.38 -9.19 9.80
C PRO A 100 32.86 -9.04 9.61
N PRO A 101 32.38 -8.65 8.41
CA PRO A 101 30.96 -8.65 8.09
C PRO A 101 30.32 -10.02 8.33
N GLU A 102 29.02 -10.03 8.63
CA GLU A 102 28.28 -11.26 8.82
C GLU A 102 28.33 -12.14 7.57
N THR A 103 28.40 -13.46 7.77
CA THR A 103 28.37 -14.43 6.66
C THR A 103 27.03 -14.42 5.96
N LEU A 104 27.03 -14.77 4.67
CA LEU A 104 25.78 -14.97 3.95
C LEU A 104 25.03 -16.16 4.56
N ARG A 105 23.79 -15.91 4.95
CA ARG A 105 22.85 -16.92 5.42
C ARG A 105 21.71 -17.00 4.42
N SER A 106 21.32 -18.22 4.08
CA SER A 106 20.13 -18.44 3.28
C SER A 106 18.91 -17.91 4.04
N ARG A 107 17.98 -17.32 3.30
CA ARG A 107 16.65 -16.90 3.76
C ARG A 107 15.57 -17.64 2.99
N PHE A 108 15.94 -18.77 2.39
CA PHE A 108 15.05 -19.57 1.56
C PHE A 108 13.85 -20.03 2.39
N ARG A 109 12.66 -19.79 1.85
CA ARG A 109 11.39 -20.22 2.43
C ARG A 109 10.53 -20.75 1.29
N ILE A 110 9.81 -21.83 1.56
CA ILE A 110 8.85 -22.35 0.60
C ILE A 110 7.53 -21.63 0.84
N THR A 111 6.95 -21.12 -0.23
CA THR A 111 5.66 -20.44 -0.19
C THR A 111 4.65 -21.23 -1.01
N HIS A 112 3.36 -21.04 -0.72
CA HIS A 112 2.26 -21.67 -1.47
C HIS A 112 2.32 -21.31 -2.97
N GLY A 113 2.56 -20.04 -3.31
CA GLY A 113 2.70 -19.59 -4.70
C GLY A 113 3.88 -20.26 -5.41
N MET A 114 5.03 -20.38 -4.73
CA MET A 114 6.18 -21.12 -5.28
C MET A 114 5.83 -22.58 -5.56
N VAL A 115 5.12 -23.25 -4.64
CA VAL A 115 4.65 -24.63 -4.85
C VAL A 115 3.71 -24.69 -6.05
N LEU A 116 2.75 -23.77 -6.16
CA LEU A 116 1.77 -23.76 -7.26
C LEU A 116 2.43 -23.52 -8.62
N SER A 117 3.29 -22.50 -8.74
CA SER A 117 4.00 -22.22 -10.01
C SER A 117 4.90 -23.37 -10.43
N LEU A 118 5.55 -24.05 -9.48
CA LEU A 118 6.37 -25.23 -9.79
C LEU A 118 5.51 -26.44 -10.18
N LEU A 119 4.31 -26.58 -9.62
CA LEU A 119 3.35 -27.61 -10.01
C LEU A 119 2.78 -27.35 -11.41
N GLN A 120 2.43 -26.09 -11.72
CA GLN A 120 2.02 -25.68 -13.07
C GLN A 120 3.14 -25.95 -14.07
N GLN A 121 4.38 -25.56 -13.75
CA GLN A 121 5.53 -25.85 -14.59
C GLN A 121 5.76 -27.36 -14.80
N ASP A 122 5.56 -28.17 -13.77
CA ASP A 122 5.66 -29.63 -13.88
C ASP A 122 4.50 -30.21 -14.71
N ALA A 123 3.31 -29.59 -14.69
CA ALA A 123 2.15 -29.99 -15.48
C ALA A 123 2.25 -29.58 -16.96
N ASP A 124 2.83 -28.42 -17.26
CA ASP A 124 3.04 -27.91 -18.63
C ASP A 124 4.18 -28.63 -19.35
N ARG A 125 5.11 -29.23 -18.60
CA ARG A 125 6.19 -30.03 -19.17
C ARG A 125 5.62 -31.36 -19.66
N ASP A 126 5.54 -31.49 -20.98
CA ASP A 126 5.14 -32.68 -21.73
C ASP A 126 6.01 -33.95 -21.50
N ASN A 127 6.98 -33.88 -20.58
CA ASN A 127 7.80 -35.00 -20.18
C ASN A 127 7.19 -35.67 -18.95
N LEU A 128 6.80 -36.95 -19.10
CA LEU A 128 6.30 -37.89 -18.08
C LEU A 128 7.22 -38.13 -16.86
N ALA A 129 8.20 -37.27 -16.59
CA ALA A 129 9.20 -37.42 -15.55
C ALA A 129 8.75 -36.77 -14.23
N ASP A 130 7.86 -37.47 -13.54
CA ASP A 130 7.51 -37.32 -12.12
C ASP A 130 6.90 -35.97 -11.65
N ASN A 131 5.72 -36.04 -11.00
CA ASN A 131 5.16 -34.92 -10.23
C ASN A 131 6.12 -34.45 -9.14
N PHE A 132 6.09 -33.15 -8.84
CA PHE A 132 6.88 -32.49 -7.80
C PHE A 132 8.40 -32.52 -8.06
N THR A 133 8.84 -32.82 -9.28
CA THR A 133 10.26 -32.87 -9.62
C THR A 133 10.91 -31.52 -9.44
N SER A 134 10.29 -30.45 -9.96
CA SER A 134 10.86 -29.11 -9.85
C SER A 134 10.90 -28.65 -8.39
N LEU A 135 9.86 -28.94 -7.61
CA LEU A 135 9.82 -28.66 -6.16
C LEU A 135 10.91 -29.42 -5.39
N ARG A 136 11.05 -30.72 -5.64
CA ARG A 136 12.08 -31.54 -4.98
C ARG A 136 13.49 -31.09 -5.35
N GLN A 137 13.71 -30.76 -6.61
CA GLN A 137 15.00 -30.30 -7.11
C GLN A 137 15.38 -28.94 -6.51
N LEU A 138 14.42 -28.03 -6.40
CA LEU A 138 14.63 -26.71 -5.78
C LEU A 138 15.07 -26.86 -4.32
N ILE A 139 14.37 -27.69 -3.52
CA ILE A 139 14.73 -27.94 -2.12
C ILE A 139 16.10 -28.62 -2.01
N ARG A 140 16.42 -29.58 -2.87
CA ARG A 140 17.76 -30.22 -2.87
C ARG A 140 18.89 -29.22 -3.14
N ARG A 141 18.65 -28.28 -4.06
CA ARG A 141 19.61 -27.25 -4.48
C ARG A 141 19.65 -26.02 -3.58
N CYS A 142 18.74 -25.89 -2.61
CA CYS A 142 18.76 -24.75 -1.70
C CYS A 142 20.03 -24.77 -0.82
N HIS A 143 20.44 -23.59 -0.38
CA HIS A 143 21.69 -23.37 0.37
C HIS A 143 21.50 -23.56 1.89
N GLU A 144 20.59 -24.45 2.27
CA GLU A 144 20.33 -24.85 3.66
C GLU A 144 21.07 -26.15 4.01
N ASP A 145 21.20 -26.46 5.31
CA ASP A 145 21.72 -27.75 5.77
C ASP A 145 20.71 -28.89 5.53
N ASP A 146 21.19 -30.14 5.57
CA ASP A 146 20.36 -31.31 5.28
C ASP A 146 19.19 -31.48 6.26
N GLY A 147 19.35 -31.07 7.53
CA GLY A 147 18.27 -31.12 8.52
C GLY A 147 17.16 -30.12 8.17
N THR A 148 17.53 -28.90 7.80
CA THR A 148 16.60 -27.86 7.34
C THR A 148 15.95 -28.27 6.02
N LYS A 149 16.67 -28.89 5.08
CA LYS A 149 16.09 -29.44 3.84
C LYS A 149 15.01 -30.48 4.12
N GLN A 150 15.20 -31.37 5.09
CA GLN A 150 14.16 -32.34 5.47
C GLN A 150 12.91 -31.68 6.06
N ARG A 151 13.10 -30.61 6.85
CA ARG A 151 11.97 -29.80 7.35
C ARG A 151 11.24 -29.13 6.19
N LEU A 152 11.96 -28.53 5.25
CA LEU A 152 11.40 -27.92 4.04
C LEU A 152 10.64 -28.93 3.18
N PHE A 153 11.12 -30.16 3.05
CA PHE A 153 10.36 -31.23 2.37
C PHE A 153 9.05 -31.57 3.09
N THR A 154 9.09 -31.61 4.42
CA THR A 154 7.89 -31.88 5.24
C THR A 154 6.88 -30.74 5.11
N GLU A 155 7.37 -29.50 5.17
CA GLU A 155 6.58 -28.27 4.98
C GLU A 155 5.96 -28.24 3.58
N ALA A 156 6.76 -28.47 2.52
CA ALA A 156 6.27 -28.58 1.16
C ALA A 156 5.16 -29.62 1.00
N ALA A 157 5.32 -30.79 1.61
CA ALA A 157 4.30 -31.84 1.59
C ALA A 157 3.02 -31.47 2.37
N GLN A 158 3.12 -30.61 3.39
CA GLN A 158 1.96 -30.04 4.08
C GLN A 158 1.25 -29.01 3.22
N LEU A 159 2.00 -28.12 2.56
CA LEU A 159 1.47 -27.10 1.63
C LEU A 159 0.70 -27.76 0.49
N VAL A 160 1.27 -28.79 -0.15
CA VAL A 160 0.59 -29.54 -1.22
C VAL A 160 -0.70 -30.19 -0.72
N ARG A 161 -0.67 -30.84 0.45
CA ARG A 161 -1.87 -31.47 1.03
C ARG A 161 -2.96 -30.44 1.36
N SER A 162 -2.56 -29.26 1.80
CA SER A 162 -3.45 -28.12 2.03
C SER A 162 -4.12 -27.67 0.73
N LEU A 163 -3.34 -27.40 -0.32
CA LEU A 163 -3.85 -27.00 -1.63
C LEU A 163 -4.83 -28.04 -2.20
N TYR A 164 -4.57 -29.33 -1.99
CA TYR A 164 -5.47 -30.40 -2.43
C TYR A 164 -6.81 -30.40 -1.67
N ARG A 165 -6.78 -30.19 -0.34
CA ARG A 165 -8.00 -30.10 0.47
C ARG A 165 -8.84 -28.87 0.15
N ALA A 166 -8.18 -27.76 -0.19
CA ALA A 166 -8.84 -26.53 -0.60
C ALA A 166 -9.41 -26.59 -2.03
N GLY A 167 -9.23 -27.70 -2.76
CA GLY A 167 -9.71 -27.84 -4.15
C GLY A 167 -8.90 -27.03 -5.17
N VAL A 168 -7.78 -26.42 -4.77
CA VAL A 168 -6.90 -25.63 -5.64
C VAL A 168 -6.13 -26.50 -6.62
N ILE A 169 -5.70 -27.68 -6.16
CA ILE A 169 -5.07 -28.69 -6.99
C ILE A 169 -5.92 -29.96 -7.01
N LYS A 170 -6.06 -30.57 -8.18
CA LYS A 170 -6.76 -31.84 -8.42
C LYS A 170 -5.76 -32.92 -8.84
N MET A 171 -6.07 -34.16 -8.50
CA MET A 171 -5.29 -35.33 -8.93
C MET A 171 -6.00 -35.96 -10.13
N VAL A 172 -5.50 -35.69 -11.35
CA VAL A 172 -6.07 -36.22 -12.60
C VAL A 172 -5.39 -37.52 -12.96
N LYS A 173 -6.16 -38.57 -13.27
CA LYS A 173 -5.57 -39.85 -13.72
C LYS A 173 -5.03 -39.67 -15.14
N ASP A 174 -3.81 -40.15 -15.37
CA ASP A 174 -3.22 -40.20 -16.71
C ASP A 174 -4.08 -41.08 -17.64
N THR A 175 -4.15 -40.70 -18.91
CA THR A 175 -4.85 -41.47 -19.95
C THR A 175 -4.07 -42.70 -20.39
N ARG A 176 -2.74 -42.73 -20.18
CA ARG A 176 -1.85 -43.81 -20.62
C ARG A 176 -1.34 -44.70 -19.49
N THR A 177 -1.40 -44.25 -18.24
CA THR A 177 -0.86 -44.97 -17.07
C THR A 177 -1.81 -44.91 -15.87
N ASP A 178 -1.58 -45.73 -14.85
CA ASP A 178 -2.32 -45.62 -13.57
C ASP A 178 -1.81 -44.46 -12.67
N TYR A 179 -0.89 -43.64 -13.18
CA TYR A 179 -0.34 -42.51 -12.46
C TYR A 179 -1.36 -41.37 -12.33
N ARG A 180 -1.29 -40.61 -11.22
CA ARG A 180 -2.15 -39.44 -10.98
C ARG A 180 -1.32 -38.17 -11.02
N TRP A 181 -1.64 -37.27 -11.94
CA TRP A 181 -1.04 -35.96 -12.14
C TRP A 181 -1.65 -34.91 -11.22
N VAL A 182 -0.82 -34.04 -10.66
CA VAL A 182 -1.29 -32.89 -9.90
C VAL A 182 -1.51 -31.76 -10.90
N VAL A 183 -2.77 -31.38 -11.11
CA VAL A 183 -3.14 -30.30 -12.02
C VAL A 183 -3.82 -29.21 -11.22
N THR A 184 -3.52 -27.94 -11.49
CA THR A 184 -4.23 -26.81 -10.89
C THR A 184 -5.66 -26.77 -11.45
N ASN A 185 -6.64 -26.35 -10.65
CA ASN A 185 -8.00 -26.21 -11.16
C ASN A 185 -8.06 -25.12 -12.25
N GLU A 186 -8.69 -25.42 -13.39
CA GLU A 186 -8.80 -24.50 -14.53
C GLU A 186 -9.72 -23.31 -14.23
N ASP A 187 -10.63 -23.46 -13.26
CA ASP A 187 -11.52 -22.41 -12.78
C ASP A 187 -10.84 -21.42 -11.81
N LEU A 188 -9.59 -21.69 -11.38
CA LEU A 188 -8.79 -20.72 -10.64
C LEU A 188 -8.21 -19.73 -11.65
N GLN A 189 -8.79 -18.53 -11.70
CA GLN A 189 -8.28 -17.42 -12.50
C GLN A 189 -6.77 -17.24 -12.29
N TRP A 190 -6.07 -17.10 -13.41
CA TRP A 190 -4.65 -16.82 -13.48
C TRP A 190 -4.37 -15.50 -12.74
N ASP A 191 -3.54 -15.57 -11.68
CA ASP A 191 -2.80 -14.46 -11.01
C ASP A 191 -2.84 -14.42 -9.48
N PHE A 192 -2.90 -15.59 -8.82
CA PHE A 192 -2.60 -15.66 -7.39
C PHE A 192 -1.08 -15.65 -7.11
N SER A 193 -0.47 -14.47 -7.18
CA SER A 193 0.86 -14.24 -6.57
C SER A 193 0.95 -12.89 -5.89
N LEU A 194 0.49 -12.85 -4.63
CA LEU A 194 1.24 -12.46 -3.43
C LEU A 194 0.30 -12.74 -2.23
N PHE A 195 0.77 -13.47 -1.21
CA PHE A 195 0.02 -13.88 0.01
C PHE A 195 -1.03 -14.99 -0.09
N HIS A 196 -0.81 -16.04 -0.88
CA HIS A 196 -1.72 -17.20 -1.01
C HIS A 196 -2.35 -17.75 0.29
N THR A 197 -1.69 -17.63 1.46
CA THR A 197 -2.26 -18.08 2.75
C THR A 197 -3.30 -17.12 3.33
N LEU A 198 -3.04 -15.81 3.27
CA LEU A 198 -3.98 -14.79 3.75
C LEU A 198 -5.03 -14.44 2.68
N ALA A 199 -4.74 -14.70 1.40
CA ALA A 199 -5.72 -14.55 0.33
C ALA A 199 -6.86 -15.59 0.45
N LEU A 200 -6.56 -16.82 0.89
CA LEU A 200 -7.61 -17.80 1.22
C LEU A 200 -8.48 -17.32 2.39
N TYR A 201 -7.85 -16.76 3.42
CA TYR A 201 -8.56 -16.15 4.54
C TYR A 201 -9.45 -14.99 4.08
N LEU A 202 -8.96 -14.11 3.18
CA LEU A 202 -9.73 -13.03 2.60
C LEU A 202 -11.03 -13.57 1.96
N VAL A 203 -10.93 -14.55 1.06
CA VAL A 203 -12.11 -15.11 0.38
C VAL A 203 -13.10 -15.73 1.37
N GLU A 204 -12.63 -16.47 2.37
CA GLU A 204 -13.49 -17.07 3.39
C GLU A 204 -14.19 -16.02 4.26
N VAL A 205 -13.49 -14.95 4.66
CA VAL A 205 -14.08 -13.90 5.50
C VAL A 205 -15.05 -13.03 4.73
N LEU A 206 -14.75 -12.70 3.47
CA LEU A 206 -15.67 -11.94 2.60
C LEU A 206 -17.00 -12.67 2.40
N ALA A 207 -17.01 -14.01 2.48
CA ALA A 207 -18.25 -14.80 2.41
C ALA A 207 -19.11 -14.72 3.69
N VAL A 208 -18.53 -14.28 4.81
CA VAL A 208 -19.21 -14.18 6.12
C VAL A 208 -19.64 -12.75 6.44
N LEU A 209 -19.08 -11.75 5.76
CA LEU A 209 -19.47 -10.34 5.93
C LEU A 209 -20.94 -10.11 5.57
N GLU A 210 -21.60 -9.28 6.38
CA GLU A 210 -23.00 -8.91 6.19
C GLU A 210 -23.13 -7.81 5.12
N ARG A 211 -23.77 -8.14 3.99
CA ARG A 211 -23.90 -7.22 2.84
C ARG A 211 -24.90 -6.09 3.02
N GLU A 212 -25.79 -6.22 4.00
CA GLU A 212 -26.82 -5.21 4.27
C GLU A 212 -26.29 -4.07 5.16
N GLU A 213 -25.07 -4.22 5.71
CA GLU A 213 -24.47 -3.17 6.52
C GLU A 213 -24.05 -1.96 5.66
N PRO A 214 -24.35 -0.72 6.10
CA PRO A 214 -23.98 0.49 5.38
C PRO A 214 -22.47 0.64 5.13
N GLU A 215 -21.64 0.05 5.99
CA GLU A 215 -20.18 0.09 5.90
C GLU A 215 -19.57 -1.12 5.18
N TYR A 216 -20.38 -2.00 4.58
CA TYR A 216 -19.92 -3.25 3.95
C TYR A 216 -18.70 -3.05 3.04
N ALA A 217 -18.74 -2.07 2.13
CA ALA A 217 -17.60 -1.80 1.24
C ALA A 217 -16.34 -1.36 2.01
N LEU A 218 -16.48 -0.57 3.08
CA LEU A 218 -15.36 -0.14 3.93
C LEU A 218 -14.79 -1.30 4.73
N ASP A 219 -15.64 -2.25 5.11
CA ASP A 219 -15.23 -3.47 5.80
C ASP A 219 -14.52 -4.44 4.87
N VAL A 220 -15.00 -4.61 3.63
CA VAL A 220 -14.28 -5.32 2.55
C VAL A 220 -12.86 -4.74 2.41
N LEU A 221 -12.74 -3.42 2.31
CA LEU A 221 -11.45 -2.74 2.23
C LEU A 221 -10.60 -2.96 3.49
N SER A 222 -11.21 -2.99 4.67
CA SER A 222 -10.53 -3.27 5.94
C SER A 222 -9.98 -4.70 5.99
N VAL A 223 -10.71 -5.70 5.45
CA VAL A 223 -10.21 -7.08 5.32
C VAL A 223 -9.05 -7.14 4.34
N VAL A 224 -9.16 -6.45 3.20
CA VAL A 224 -8.08 -6.35 2.20
C VAL A 224 -6.83 -5.74 2.83
N GLU A 225 -6.95 -4.60 3.53
CA GLU A 225 -5.81 -3.97 4.19
C GLU A 225 -5.19 -4.88 5.25
N ALA A 226 -6.00 -5.63 6.01
CA ALA A 226 -5.53 -6.51 7.08
C ALA A 226 -4.60 -7.65 6.62
N ILE A 227 -4.70 -8.08 5.37
CA ILE A 227 -3.83 -9.14 4.81
C ILE A 227 -2.53 -8.62 4.20
N LEU A 228 -2.39 -7.30 4.04
CA LEU A 228 -1.21 -6.66 3.48
C LEU A 228 -0.15 -6.39 4.54
N GLU A 229 1.10 -6.21 4.13
CA GLU A 229 2.19 -5.84 5.03
C GLU A 229 1.99 -4.42 5.61
N ASN A 230 2.29 -4.23 6.89
CA ASN A 230 2.28 -2.90 7.53
C ASN A 230 3.34 -1.93 6.95
N PRO A 231 2.93 -0.82 6.28
CA PRO A 231 3.85 0.25 5.94
C PRO A 231 4.11 1.12 7.18
N MET A 232 5.00 0.65 8.05
CA MET A 232 5.27 1.26 9.37
C MET A 232 5.60 2.75 9.35
N VAL A 233 6.13 3.26 8.24
CA VAL A 233 6.40 4.70 8.07
C VAL A 233 5.10 5.51 8.08
N ILE A 234 4.04 5.01 7.43
CA ILE A 234 2.72 5.66 7.34
C ILE A 234 2.00 5.55 8.67
N LEU A 235 1.89 4.33 9.20
CA LEU A 235 1.18 4.05 10.46
C LEU A 235 1.75 4.84 11.64
N ARG A 236 3.07 5.06 11.64
CA ARG A 236 3.73 5.90 12.64
C ARG A 236 3.30 7.36 12.52
N GLN A 237 3.22 7.93 11.31
CA GLN A 237 2.77 9.31 11.14
C GLN A 237 1.30 9.48 11.53
N GLN A 238 0.43 8.50 11.22
CA GLN A 238 -0.94 8.47 11.71
C GLN A 238 -0.99 8.48 13.23
N THR A 239 -0.22 7.61 13.88
CA THR A 239 -0.15 7.52 15.35
C THR A 239 0.39 8.82 15.96
N ASP A 240 1.47 9.39 15.40
CA ASP A 240 2.10 10.61 15.89
C ASP A 240 1.15 11.82 15.77
N ARG A 241 0.34 11.86 14.70
CA ARG A 241 -0.71 12.88 14.53
C ARG A 241 -1.84 12.73 15.55
N LEU A 242 -2.39 11.52 15.72
CA LEU A 242 -3.44 11.24 16.70
C LEU A 242 -2.98 11.58 18.14
N ARG A 243 -1.71 11.28 18.46
CA ARG A 243 -1.10 11.69 19.73
C ARG A 243 -1.01 13.21 19.87
N GLY A 244 -0.70 13.92 18.78
CA GLY A 244 -0.66 15.38 18.74
C GLY A 244 -2.05 15.99 18.98
N ASP A 245 -3.07 15.47 18.32
CA ASP A 245 -4.46 15.92 18.45
C ASP A 245 -4.98 15.67 19.88
N LEU A 246 -4.75 14.48 20.42
CA LEU A 246 -5.09 14.16 21.81
C LEU A 246 -4.34 15.04 22.81
N LEU A 247 -3.05 15.30 22.59
CA LEU A 247 -2.28 16.20 23.44
C LEU A 247 -2.86 17.62 23.44
N ALA A 248 -3.33 18.11 22.28
CA ALA A 248 -3.97 19.42 22.17
C ALA A 248 -5.30 19.46 22.92
N GLN A 249 -6.13 18.42 22.79
CA GLN A 249 -7.39 18.26 23.51
C GLN A 249 -7.18 18.22 25.03
N LEU A 250 -6.29 17.34 25.52
CA LEU A 250 -6.02 17.20 26.95
C LEU A 250 -5.41 18.47 27.57
N LYS A 251 -4.66 19.27 26.78
CA LYS A 251 -4.19 20.60 27.20
C LYS A 251 -5.35 21.59 27.34
N ALA A 252 -6.31 21.56 26.42
CA ALA A 252 -7.50 22.42 26.47
C ALA A 252 -8.41 22.06 27.66
N GLU A 253 -8.51 20.76 27.98
CA GLU A 253 -9.27 20.23 29.12
C GLU A 253 -8.56 20.43 30.48
N GLY A 254 -7.29 20.86 30.49
CA GLY A 254 -6.53 21.12 31.71
C GLY A 254 -6.08 19.86 32.47
N VAL A 255 -5.97 18.71 31.78
CA VAL A 255 -5.56 17.43 32.38
C VAL A 255 -4.11 17.50 32.88
N ASP A 256 -3.81 16.80 33.98
CA ASP A 256 -2.48 16.76 34.56
C ASP A 256 -1.42 16.23 33.56
N TYR A 257 -0.15 16.61 33.75
CA TYR A 257 0.93 16.17 32.88
C TYR A 257 1.14 14.65 32.90
N GLU A 258 1.09 14.00 34.05
CA GLU A 258 1.34 12.56 34.15
C GLU A 258 0.23 11.76 33.45
N GLU A 259 -1.02 12.12 33.70
CA GLU A 259 -2.19 11.52 33.05
C GLU A 259 -2.21 11.76 31.53
N ARG A 260 -1.72 12.92 31.05
CA ARG A 260 -1.53 13.16 29.62
C ARG A 260 -0.55 12.19 28.98
N ILE A 261 0.58 11.92 29.63
CA ILE A 261 1.60 11.02 29.09
C ILE A 261 1.09 9.58 29.05
N GLU A 262 0.34 9.15 30.06
CA GLU A 262 -0.29 7.83 30.09
C GLU A 262 -1.27 7.66 28.92
N ARG A 263 -2.24 8.57 28.76
CA ARG A 263 -3.23 8.51 27.67
C ARG A 263 -2.59 8.54 26.28
N ILE A 264 -1.51 9.32 26.10
CA ILE A 264 -0.79 9.41 24.81
C ILE A 264 -0.06 8.10 24.45
N GLN A 265 0.40 7.33 25.45
CA GLN A 265 1.09 6.07 25.22
C GLN A 265 0.14 4.98 24.71
N GLU A 266 -1.13 5.02 25.11
CA GLU A 266 -2.19 4.10 24.67
C GLU A 266 -2.69 4.37 23.25
N VAL A 267 -2.36 5.54 22.67
CA VAL A 267 -2.75 5.86 21.29
C VAL A 267 -2.00 4.98 20.31
N HIS A 268 -2.78 4.28 19.49
CA HIS A 268 -2.36 3.47 18.35
C HIS A 268 -3.04 3.98 17.07
N TYR A 269 -2.52 3.56 15.91
CA TYR A 269 -3.17 3.83 14.62
C TYR A 269 -4.55 3.15 14.55
N PRO A 270 -5.47 3.64 13.70
CA PRO A 270 -6.82 3.08 13.59
C PRO A 270 -6.81 1.65 13.07
N LYS A 271 -7.59 0.78 13.72
CA LYS A 271 -7.75 -0.64 13.39
C LYS A 271 -9.24 -0.98 13.24
N PRO A 272 -9.86 -0.66 12.09
CA PRO A 272 -11.27 -0.96 11.84
C PRO A 272 -11.51 -2.46 11.94
N ILE A 273 -12.69 -2.86 12.45
CA ILE A 273 -13.16 -4.25 12.58
C ILE A 273 -12.12 -5.23 13.17
N ALA A 274 -11.21 -4.76 14.03
CA ALA A 274 -10.08 -5.54 14.51
C ALA A 274 -10.50 -6.79 15.28
N ASP A 275 -11.49 -6.66 16.17
CA ASP A 275 -11.99 -7.79 16.98
C ASP A 275 -12.61 -8.87 16.10
N PHE A 276 -13.40 -8.45 15.10
CA PHE A 276 -13.94 -9.35 14.08
C PHE A 276 -12.81 -10.07 13.36
N LEU A 277 -11.85 -9.34 12.79
CA LEU A 277 -10.72 -9.89 12.04
C LEU A 277 -9.86 -10.85 12.88
N TYR A 278 -9.56 -10.51 14.13
CA TYR A 278 -8.80 -11.40 15.00
C TYR A 278 -9.60 -12.66 15.33
N SER A 279 -10.90 -12.54 15.61
CA SER A 279 -11.76 -13.68 15.93
C SER A 279 -11.92 -14.64 14.74
N THR A 280 -12.20 -14.12 13.54
CA THR A 280 -12.33 -14.92 12.32
C THR A 280 -11.01 -15.54 11.91
N PHE A 281 -9.90 -14.83 12.10
CA PHE A 281 -8.57 -15.37 11.80
C PHE A 281 -8.15 -16.49 12.75
N GLU A 282 -8.52 -16.41 14.04
CA GLU A 282 -8.28 -17.52 14.97
C GLU A 282 -9.11 -18.76 14.62
N LEU A 283 -10.38 -18.59 14.21
CA LEU A 283 -11.19 -19.70 13.68
C LEU A 283 -10.56 -20.30 12.41
N PHE A 284 -10.08 -19.44 11.51
CA PHE A 284 -9.36 -19.85 10.30
C PHE A 284 -8.10 -20.65 10.64
N LYS A 285 -7.29 -20.22 11.63
CA LYS A 285 -6.11 -20.98 12.09
C LYS A 285 -6.45 -22.36 12.64
N GLN A 286 -7.61 -22.50 13.31
CA GLN A 286 -8.07 -23.80 13.82
C GLN A 286 -8.41 -24.76 12.69
N ALA A 287 -9.09 -24.28 11.65
CA ALA A 287 -9.43 -25.05 10.45
C ALA A 287 -8.20 -25.32 9.56
N HIS A 288 -7.23 -24.42 9.57
CA HIS A 288 -6.07 -24.42 8.66
C HIS A 288 -4.72 -24.39 9.42
N PRO A 289 -4.26 -25.52 10.00
CA PRO A 289 -3.06 -25.58 10.86
C PRO A 289 -1.73 -25.16 10.22
N TRP A 290 -1.67 -24.96 8.91
CA TRP A 290 -0.47 -24.51 8.16
C TRP A 290 -0.31 -22.99 8.15
N VAL A 291 -1.30 -22.23 8.63
CA VAL A 291 -1.26 -20.77 8.75
C VAL A 291 -0.39 -20.32 9.95
N ARG A 292 0.25 -21.27 10.64
CA ARG A 292 1.13 -21.03 11.80
C ARG A 292 2.27 -20.09 11.43
N GLY A 293 2.17 -18.84 11.89
CA GLY A 293 3.18 -17.79 11.69
C GLY A 293 2.73 -16.63 10.80
N ALA A 294 1.56 -16.73 10.15
CA ALA A 294 0.90 -15.58 9.57
C ALA A 294 -0.03 -14.92 10.61
N GLU A 295 -0.07 -13.60 10.60
CA GLU A 295 -0.97 -12.78 11.42
C GLU A 295 -1.68 -11.79 10.52
N VAL A 296 -2.96 -11.54 10.80
CA VAL A 296 -3.68 -10.42 10.21
C VAL A 296 -3.24 -9.15 10.93
N GLU A 297 -3.04 -8.09 10.17
CA GLU A 297 -2.58 -6.80 10.67
C GLU A 297 -3.61 -5.72 10.32
N PRO A 298 -4.74 -5.64 11.06
CA PRO A 298 -5.76 -4.61 10.83
C PRO A 298 -5.15 -3.21 10.83
N LYS A 299 -5.51 -2.41 9.83
CA LYS A 299 -5.04 -1.03 9.63
C LYS A 299 -6.02 -0.26 8.74
N SER A 300 -5.95 1.06 8.79
CA SER A 300 -6.74 1.96 7.93
C SER A 300 -5.82 2.98 7.28
N ILE A 301 -5.49 2.79 6.01
CA ILE A 301 -4.76 3.73 5.17
C ILE A 301 -5.57 3.96 3.88
N GLY A 302 -5.87 2.88 3.16
CA GLY A 302 -6.78 2.88 2.02
C GLY A 302 -8.19 3.26 2.46
N ARG A 303 -8.67 2.71 3.58
CA ARG A 303 -9.97 3.08 4.16
C ARG A 303 -10.05 4.56 4.48
N GLU A 304 -9.09 5.13 5.20
CA GLU A 304 -9.07 6.59 5.48
C GLU A 304 -9.09 7.43 4.19
N LEU A 305 -8.30 7.03 3.18
CA LEU A 305 -8.26 7.70 1.88
C LEU A 305 -9.63 7.70 1.20
N PHE A 306 -10.32 6.57 1.18
CA PHE A 306 -11.62 6.44 0.55
C PHE A 306 -12.74 7.09 1.39
N GLU A 307 -12.75 6.92 2.71
CA GLU A 307 -13.75 7.52 3.61
C GLU A 307 -13.81 9.04 3.45
N HIS A 308 -12.64 9.69 3.41
CA HIS A 308 -12.53 11.13 3.23
C HIS A 308 -12.32 11.59 1.79
N TYR A 309 -12.31 10.65 0.84
CA TYR A 309 -12.05 10.86 -0.58
C TYR A 309 -10.86 11.80 -0.82
N MET A 310 -9.74 11.51 -0.15
CA MET A 310 -8.54 12.34 -0.19
C MET A 310 -7.71 12.05 -1.43
N SER A 311 -7.23 13.09 -2.10
CA SER A 311 -6.22 12.93 -3.16
C SER A 311 -4.88 12.49 -2.58
N PHE A 312 -4.04 11.86 -3.41
CA PHE A 312 -2.71 11.41 -3.02
C PHE A 312 -1.87 12.57 -2.44
N GLY A 313 -1.83 13.71 -3.12
CA GLY A 313 -1.09 14.90 -2.68
C GLY A 313 -1.57 15.42 -1.31
N THR A 314 -2.88 15.45 -1.08
CA THR A 314 -3.45 15.85 0.21
C THR A 314 -3.08 14.89 1.33
N PHE A 315 -3.10 13.58 1.08
CA PHE A 315 -2.67 12.58 2.06
C PHE A 315 -1.18 12.72 2.41
N ILE A 316 -0.32 12.92 1.41
CA ILE A 316 1.12 13.14 1.61
C ILE A 316 1.38 14.40 2.43
N ARG A 317 0.70 15.52 2.12
CA ARG A 317 0.82 16.77 2.86
C ARG A 317 0.32 16.62 4.30
N ARG A 318 -0.84 15.97 4.51
CA ARG A 318 -1.46 15.76 5.82
C ARG A 318 -0.56 15.02 6.81
N TYR A 319 0.22 14.07 6.33
CA TYR A 319 1.12 13.24 7.15
C TYR A 319 2.61 13.55 7.00
N GLY A 320 2.99 14.56 6.20
CA GLY A 320 4.39 14.95 6.01
C GLY A 320 5.25 13.84 5.37
N LEU A 321 4.68 13.12 4.39
CA LEU A 321 5.27 11.91 3.80
C LEU A 321 6.09 12.15 2.53
N GLN A 322 6.51 13.40 2.23
CA GLN A 322 7.19 13.76 0.96
C GLN A 322 8.45 12.92 0.69
N ARG A 323 9.15 12.47 1.74
CA ARG A 323 10.35 11.62 1.63
C ARG A 323 10.05 10.13 1.52
N SER A 324 8.79 9.74 1.52
CA SER A 324 8.32 8.35 1.54
C SER A 324 7.12 8.13 0.62
N GLU A 325 6.90 9.01 -0.35
CA GLU A 325 5.84 8.91 -1.36
C GLU A 325 5.84 7.56 -2.07
N GLY A 326 6.99 7.06 -2.49
CA GLY A 326 7.10 5.73 -3.13
C GLY A 326 6.67 4.56 -2.23
N VAL A 327 6.73 4.70 -0.90
CA VAL A 327 6.21 3.68 0.03
C VAL A 327 4.69 3.70 0.05
N VAL A 328 4.09 4.90 0.04
CA VAL A 328 2.63 5.10 -0.03
C VAL A 328 2.12 4.57 -1.36
N LEU A 329 2.73 4.98 -2.47
CA LEU A 329 2.34 4.56 -3.80
C LEU A 329 2.38 3.04 -3.95
N ARG A 330 3.49 2.40 -3.55
CA ARG A 330 3.62 0.93 -3.56
C ARG A 330 2.54 0.25 -2.71
N TYR A 331 2.21 0.80 -1.55
CA TYR A 331 1.18 0.25 -0.68
C TYR A 331 -0.22 0.38 -1.29
N LEU A 332 -0.57 1.55 -1.84
CA LEU A 332 -1.85 1.75 -2.52
C LEU A 332 -1.98 0.91 -3.79
N SER A 333 -0.88 0.70 -4.53
CA SER A 333 -0.85 -0.27 -5.61
C SER A 333 -1.13 -1.68 -5.10
N GLN A 334 -0.63 -2.09 -3.94
CA GLN A 334 -0.96 -3.40 -3.36
C GLN A 334 -2.44 -3.49 -2.97
N VAL A 335 -3.00 -2.44 -2.36
CA VAL A 335 -4.44 -2.37 -2.03
C VAL A 335 -5.30 -2.54 -3.28
N TYR A 336 -5.04 -1.74 -4.32
CA TYR A 336 -5.75 -1.82 -5.59
C TYR A 336 -5.66 -3.21 -6.21
N LYS A 337 -4.46 -3.81 -6.26
CA LYS A 337 -4.24 -5.15 -6.80
C LYS A 337 -5.04 -6.21 -6.06
N THR A 338 -5.00 -6.18 -4.74
CA THR A 338 -5.72 -7.15 -3.91
C THR A 338 -7.24 -6.97 -4.04
N LEU A 339 -7.72 -5.73 -4.11
CA LEU A 339 -9.12 -5.42 -4.36
C LEU A 339 -9.56 -5.99 -5.73
N ALA A 340 -8.85 -5.65 -6.80
CA ALA A 340 -9.21 -6.07 -8.16
C ALA A 340 -9.10 -7.58 -8.38
N GLN A 341 -8.04 -8.24 -7.88
CA GLN A 341 -7.72 -9.64 -8.20
C GLN A 341 -8.19 -10.66 -7.17
N SER A 342 -8.16 -10.30 -5.88
CA SER A 342 -8.39 -11.27 -4.79
C SER A 342 -9.80 -11.23 -4.23
N VAL A 343 -10.56 -10.15 -4.47
CA VAL A 343 -11.95 -10.02 -4.07
C VAL A 343 -12.84 -10.64 -5.16
N PRO A 344 -13.63 -11.68 -4.85
CA PRO A 344 -14.50 -12.31 -5.86
C PRO A 344 -15.58 -11.36 -6.40
N GLU A 345 -15.88 -11.43 -7.70
CA GLU A 345 -16.94 -10.62 -8.33
C GLU A 345 -18.31 -10.76 -7.65
N ILE A 346 -18.63 -11.93 -7.07
CA ILE A 346 -19.90 -12.17 -6.39
C ILE A 346 -20.08 -11.36 -5.11
N VAL A 347 -18.99 -10.89 -4.50
CA VAL A 347 -19.02 -10.05 -3.28
C VAL A 347 -18.90 -8.55 -3.59
N LYS A 348 -18.60 -8.17 -4.84
CA LYS A 348 -18.49 -6.76 -5.25
C LYS A 348 -19.88 -6.17 -5.48
N ASP A 349 -20.23 -5.19 -4.66
CA ASP A 349 -21.35 -4.30 -4.92
C ASP A 349 -20.89 -3.05 -5.70
N ASP A 350 -21.82 -2.16 -6.05
CA ASP A 350 -21.51 -0.95 -6.81
C ASP A 350 -20.49 -0.05 -6.08
N VAL A 351 -20.50 -0.04 -4.74
CA VAL A 351 -19.58 0.78 -3.93
C VAL A 351 -18.17 0.18 -3.91
N VAL A 352 -18.04 -1.14 -3.92
CA VAL A 352 -16.74 -1.83 -4.06
C VAL A 352 -16.15 -1.57 -5.45
N TYR A 353 -16.95 -1.57 -6.52
CA TYR A 353 -16.46 -1.14 -7.84
C TYR A 353 -16.05 0.34 -7.83
N ASP A 354 -16.78 1.21 -7.13
CA ASP A 354 -16.39 2.62 -6.96
C ASP A 354 -15.07 2.77 -6.21
N MET A 355 -14.79 1.91 -5.22
CA MET A 355 -13.49 1.85 -4.56
C MET A 355 -12.37 1.43 -5.51
N GLU A 356 -12.59 0.39 -6.32
CA GLU A 356 -11.62 -0.03 -7.34
C GLU A 356 -11.30 1.10 -8.31
N ALA A 357 -12.35 1.76 -8.81
CA ALA A 357 -12.21 2.90 -9.70
C ALA A 357 -11.48 4.07 -9.02
N PHE A 358 -11.80 4.39 -7.76
CA PHE A 358 -11.11 5.43 -7.00
C PHE A 358 -9.60 5.19 -6.91
N PHE A 359 -9.19 3.99 -6.48
CA PHE A 359 -7.77 3.68 -6.37
C PHE A 359 -7.08 3.62 -7.73
N ARG A 360 -7.74 3.07 -8.77
CA ARG A 360 -7.21 3.08 -10.15
C ARG A 360 -6.96 4.49 -10.65
N THR A 361 -7.96 5.37 -10.58
CA THR A 361 -7.86 6.77 -11.02
C THR A 361 -6.79 7.53 -10.26
N MET A 362 -6.67 7.29 -8.95
CA MET A 362 -5.62 7.91 -8.15
C MET A 362 -4.22 7.47 -8.60
N LEU A 363 -4.02 6.18 -8.84
CA LEU A 363 -2.71 5.63 -9.25
C LEU A 363 -2.31 6.12 -10.64
N GLU A 364 -3.23 6.13 -11.61
CA GLU A 364 -2.99 6.61 -12.97
C GLU A 364 -2.54 8.08 -13.01
N ARG A 365 -3.10 8.93 -12.14
CA ARG A 365 -2.74 10.36 -12.07
C ARG A 365 -1.35 10.61 -11.45
N VAL A 366 -0.90 9.75 -10.54
CA VAL A 366 0.34 9.97 -9.79
C VAL A 366 1.55 9.39 -10.52
N ASP A 367 1.44 8.17 -11.04
CA ASP A 367 2.53 7.51 -11.77
C ASP A 367 1.98 6.37 -12.65
N ASN A 368 1.96 6.59 -13.97
CA ASN A 368 1.50 5.58 -14.93
C ASN A 368 2.46 4.38 -14.98
N SER A 369 3.77 4.57 -14.71
CA SER A 369 4.79 3.54 -14.93
C SER A 369 4.62 2.30 -14.04
N LEU A 370 4.25 2.49 -12.76
CA LEU A 370 4.04 1.38 -11.82
C LEU A 370 2.73 0.62 -12.09
N LEU A 371 1.74 1.31 -12.66
CA LEU A 371 0.46 0.71 -13.05
C LEU A 371 0.63 -0.06 -14.36
N GLU A 372 1.36 0.50 -15.34
CA GLU A 372 1.78 -0.16 -16.58
C GLU A 372 2.62 -1.42 -16.31
N GLU A 373 3.61 -1.35 -15.41
CA GLU A 373 4.40 -2.52 -15.00
C GLU A 373 3.51 -3.63 -14.44
N TRP A 374 2.44 -3.28 -13.72
CA TRP A 374 1.49 -4.25 -13.19
C TRP A 374 0.53 -4.81 -14.23
N GLU A 375 -0.08 -4.00 -15.09
CA GLU A 375 -0.96 -4.47 -16.16
C GLU A 375 -0.21 -5.44 -17.08
N SER A 376 1.10 -5.21 -17.28
CA SER A 376 1.97 -6.14 -18.01
C SER A 376 2.23 -7.48 -17.31
N LEU A 377 2.02 -7.57 -16.00
CA LEU A 377 2.10 -8.83 -15.26
C LEU A 377 0.81 -9.64 -15.38
N ILE A 378 -0.34 -8.97 -15.53
CA ILE A 378 -1.67 -9.61 -15.67
C ILE A 378 -1.91 -10.16 -17.06
N HIS A 379 -1.34 -9.49 -18.05
CA HIS A 379 -1.46 -9.85 -19.45
C HIS A 379 -0.07 -10.26 -19.96
N PRO A 380 0.37 -11.53 -19.78
CA PRO A 380 1.67 -12.01 -20.22
C PRO A 380 1.97 -11.75 -21.69
N GLU A 381 0.93 -11.66 -22.54
CA GLU A 381 0.98 -11.24 -23.94
C GLU A 381 1.60 -9.84 -24.15
N LEU A 382 1.54 -8.96 -23.14
CA LEU A 382 2.15 -7.64 -23.16
C LEU A 382 3.66 -7.72 -22.93
N GLN A 383 4.18 -8.70 -22.18
CA GLN A 383 5.61 -8.78 -21.85
C GLN A 383 6.52 -9.09 -23.04
N VAL A 384 5.96 -9.67 -24.10
CA VAL A 384 6.69 -10.08 -25.31
C VAL A 384 6.95 -8.89 -26.26
N GLN A 385 6.29 -7.74 -26.03
CA GLN A 385 6.28 -6.60 -26.93
C GLN A 385 7.29 -5.49 -26.55
N ARG A 386 7.71 -4.66 -27.51
CA ARG A 386 8.55 -3.48 -27.23
C ARG A 386 7.77 -2.46 -26.39
N ALA A 387 8.46 -1.57 -25.68
CA ALA A 387 7.84 -0.63 -24.72
C ALA A 387 6.71 0.22 -25.35
N GLU A 388 6.91 0.73 -26.58
CA GLU A 388 5.90 1.52 -27.31
C GLU A 388 4.69 0.68 -27.75
N GLU A 389 4.90 -0.60 -28.13
CA GLU A 389 3.82 -1.52 -28.51
C GLU A 389 2.99 -1.97 -27.29
N ARG A 390 3.60 -1.95 -26.09
CA ARG A 390 2.93 -2.29 -24.82
C ARG A 390 1.92 -1.24 -24.40
N GLU A 391 2.28 0.04 -24.43
CA GLU A 391 1.37 1.14 -24.10
C GLU A 391 0.14 1.12 -25.01
N GLU A 392 0.33 0.89 -26.31
CA GLU A 392 -0.77 0.80 -27.27
C GLU A 392 -1.68 -0.42 -27.03
N SER A 393 -1.10 -1.56 -26.68
CA SER A 393 -1.86 -2.78 -26.36
C SER A 393 -2.64 -2.67 -25.04
N GLN A 394 -2.06 -2.04 -24.02
CA GLN A 394 -2.74 -1.72 -22.75
C GLN A 394 -3.90 -0.77 -22.99
N ARG A 395 -3.68 0.30 -23.76
CA ARG A 395 -4.72 1.27 -24.11
C ARG A 395 -5.92 0.59 -24.80
N LYS A 396 -5.65 -0.33 -25.74
CA LYS A 396 -6.70 -1.14 -26.41
C LYS A 396 -7.45 -2.04 -25.45
N LEU A 397 -6.77 -2.61 -24.46
CA LEU A 397 -7.39 -3.47 -23.46
C LEU A 397 -8.30 -2.67 -22.52
N ARG A 398 -7.84 -1.51 -22.02
CA ARG A 398 -8.66 -0.58 -21.22
C ARG A 398 -9.88 -0.09 -22.00
N TYR A 399 -9.68 0.23 -23.28
CA TYR A 399 -10.77 0.58 -24.18
C TYR A 399 -11.81 -0.53 -24.27
N TYR A 400 -11.34 -1.78 -24.41
CA TYR A 400 -12.20 -2.94 -24.49
C TYR A 400 -12.97 -3.16 -23.17
N GLU A 401 -12.29 -3.09 -22.02
CA GLU A 401 -12.91 -3.20 -20.69
C GLU A 401 -14.04 -2.18 -20.50
N LEU A 402 -13.76 -0.89 -20.74
CA LEU A 402 -14.76 0.18 -20.56
C LEU A 402 -15.96 0.03 -21.51
N LEU A 403 -15.77 -0.55 -22.68
CA LEU A 403 -16.87 -0.80 -23.63
C LEU A 403 -17.70 -2.04 -23.28
N HIS A 404 -17.10 -3.06 -22.67
CA HIS A 404 -17.74 -4.36 -22.45
C HIS A 404 -18.17 -4.60 -21.00
N ASP A 405 -17.68 -3.81 -20.05
CA ASP A 405 -18.09 -3.82 -18.64
C ASP A 405 -18.78 -2.49 -18.25
N PRO A 406 -20.12 -2.44 -18.28
CA PRO A 406 -20.88 -1.27 -17.88
C PRO A 406 -20.66 -0.84 -16.42
N ARG A 407 -20.31 -1.77 -15.52
CA ARG A 407 -20.12 -1.47 -14.09
C ARG A 407 -18.77 -0.79 -13.87
N ALA A 408 -17.71 -1.33 -14.45
CA ALA A 408 -16.40 -0.70 -14.41
C ALA A 408 -16.42 0.70 -15.07
N PHE A 409 -17.13 0.86 -16.18
CA PHE A 409 -17.33 2.17 -16.81
C PHE A 409 -18.06 3.14 -15.87
N ALA A 410 -19.20 2.73 -15.31
CA ALA A 410 -19.97 3.57 -14.41
C ALA A 410 -19.17 3.97 -13.15
N ALA A 411 -18.41 3.03 -12.59
CA ALA A 411 -17.56 3.28 -11.44
C ALA A 411 -16.43 4.26 -11.75
N ARG A 412 -15.80 4.16 -12.94
CA ARG A 412 -14.78 5.11 -13.37
C ARG A 412 -15.33 6.53 -13.52
N VAL A 413 -16.47 6.66 -14.19
CA VAL A 413 -17.17 7.94 -14.36
C VAL A 413 -17.53 8.56 -13.01
N ARG A 414 -18.10 7.76 -12.08
CA ARG A 414 -18.38 8.19 -10.71
C ARG A 414 -17.12 8.62 -9.98
N ALA A 415 -16.03 7.85 -10.10
CA ALA A 415 -14.79 8.16 -9.40
C ALA A 415 -14.21 9.51 -9.79
N GLU A 416 -14.19 9.83 -11.08
CA GLU A 416 -13.74 11.13 -11.60
C GLU A 416 -14.70 12.26 -11.21
N MET A 417 -16.01 12.01 -11.27
CA MET A 417 -17.03 13.01 -10.93
C MET A 417 -16.99 13.37 -9.45
N HIS A 418 -16.90 12.37 -8.57
CA HIS A 418 -16.75 12.59 -7.13
C HIS A 418 -15.44 13.31 -6.80
N GLN A 419 -14.36 13.05 -7.56
CA GLN A 419 -13.11 13.80 -7.39
C GLN A 419 -13.29 15.27 -7.76
N LEU A 420 -13.97 15.56 -8.86
CA LEU A 420 -14.29 16.93 -9.25
C LEU A 420 -15.12 17.63 -8.16
N VAL A 421 -16.23 17.03 -7.71
CA VAL A 421 -17.07 17.61 -6.65
C VAL A 421 -16.27 17.86 -5.37
N ARG A 422 -15.35 16.94 -5.02
CA ARG A 422 -14.48 17.10 -3.86
C ARG A 422 -13.58 18.32 -3.96
N GLU A 423 -12.90 18.51 -5.10
CA GLU A 423 -12.02 19.67 -5.29
C GLU A 423 -12.82 20.98 -5.33
N LEU A 424 -14.03 20.98 -5.91
CA LEU A 424 -14.94 22.13 -5.87
C LEU A 424 -15.38 22.46 -4.43
N ALA A 425 -15.70 21.45 -3.62
CA ALA A 425 -16.06 21.64 -2.21
C ALA A 425 -14.91 22.19 -1.36
N GLN A 426 -13.65 21.92 -1.75
CA GLN A 426 -12.47 22.48 -1.10
C GLN A 426 -12.02 23.81 -1.68
N THR A 427 -12.72 24.36 -2.68
CA THR A 427 -12.32 25.56 -3.44
C THR A 427 -10.94 25.44 -4.10
N ASN A 428 -10.52 24.22 -4.43
CA ASN A 428 -9.26 23.94 -5.11
C ASN A 428 -9.44 24.01 -6.63
N TRP A 429 -9.63 25.20 -7.18
CA TRP A 429 -9.95 25.42 -8.60
C TRP A 429 -8.90 24.86 -9.57
N GLU A 430 -7.61 24.93 -9.20
CA GLU A 430 -6.51 24.39 -10.01
C GLU A 430 -6.63 22.88 -10.16
N GLU A 431 -6.85 22.14 -9.06
CA GLU A 431 -7.00 20.68 -9.09
C GLU A 431 -8.31 20.25 -9.77
N ALA A 432 -9.38 21.04 -9.63
CA ALA A 432 -10.64 20.80 -10.33
C ALA A 432 -10.48 20.83 -11.86
N SER A 433 -9.68 21.78 -12.37
CA SER A 433 -9.39 21.91 -13.81
C SER A 433 -8.61 20.72 -14.39
N LEU A 434 -7.79 20.07 -13.58
CA LEU A 434 -7.05 18.85 -13.93
C LEU A 434 -7.94 17.60 -13.89
N CYS A 435 -9.13 17.67 -13.27
CA CYS A 435 -10.03 16.54 -13.15
C CYS A 435 -10.88 16.28 -14.40
N ILE A 436 -10.88 17.21 -15.37
CA ILE A 436 -11.74 17.19 -16.54
C ILE A 436 -10.92 17.22 -17.82
N HIS A 437 -11.46 16.61 -18.87
CA HIS A 437 -10.93 16.75 -20.21
C HIS A 437 -11.22 18.18 -20.70
N GLN A 438 -10.16 18.91 -21.05
CA GLN A 438 -10.26 20.29 -21.51
C GLN A 438 -10.49 20.30 -23.02
N VAL A 439 -11.52 21.01 -23.46
CA VAL A 439 -11.78 21.25 -24.89
C VAL A 439 -11.05 22.52 -25.30
N ASP A 440 -10.20 22.44 -26.31
CA ASP A 440 -9.33 23.55 -26.75
C ASP A 440 -10.09 24.86 -27.05
N ASP A 441 -11.33 24.76 -27.53
CA ASP A 441 -12.16 25.90 -27.92
C ASP A 441 -12.94 26.54 -26.74
N ASP A 442 -13.13 25.84 -25.62
CA ASP A 442 -13.87 26.35 -24.44
C ASP A 442 -13.34 25.77 -23.12
N PRO A 443 -12.13 26.16 -22.68
CA PRO A 443 -11.52 25.59 -21.48
C PRO A 443 -12.23 26.03 -20.19
N TRP A 444 -12.26 25.12 -19.24
CA TRP A 444 -12.68 25.39 -17.87
C TRP A 444 -11.48 25.80 -17.03
N THR A 445 -11.24 27.11 -17.00
CA THR A 445 -10.18 27.70 -16.17
C THR A 445 -10.59 27.82 -14.71
N PRO A 446 -9.63 27.93 -13.78
CA PRO A 446 -9.91 28.17 -12.36
C PRO A 446 -10.86 29.36 -12.11
N GLU A 447 -10.67 30.46 -12.85
CA GLU A 447 -11.50 31.66 -12.73
C GLU A 447 -12.94 31.40 -13.19
N ARG A 448 -13.13 30.60 -14.24
CA ARG A 448 -14.46 30.23 -14.73
C ARG A 448 -15.21 29.40 -13.69
N PHE A 449 -14.54 28.47 -13.00
CA PHE A 449 -15.16 27.72 -11.91
C PHE A 449 -15.61 28.62 -10.77
N GLU A 450 -14.75 29.57 -10.37
CA GLU A 450 -15.06 30.53 -9.32
C GLU A 450 -16.27 31.40 -9.70
N GLU A 451 -16.31 31.96 -10.92
CA GLU A 451 -17.41 32.77 -11.42
C GLU A 451 -18.74 31.98 -11.52
N THR A 452 -18.68 30.74 -12.00
CA THR A 452 -19.87 29.90 -12.22
C THR A 452 -20.50 29.43 -10.91
N LEU A 453 -19.67 29.12 -9.90
CA LEU A 453 -20.14 28.69 -8.58
C LEU A 453 -20.35 29.84 -7.59
N ALA A 454 -19.95 31.07 -7.91
CA ALA A 454 -20.19 32.23 -7.04
C ALA A 454 -21.66 32.38 -6.60
N PRO A 455 -22.69 32.18 -7.47
CA PRO A 455 -24.09 32.21 -7.03
C PRO A 455 -24.42 31.10 -6.03
N TYR A 456 -23.89 29.89 -6.21
CA TYR A 456 -24.08 28.77 -5.29
C TYR A 456 -23.49 29.06 -3.91
N PHE A 457 -22.24 29.53 -3.86
CA PHE A 457 -21.58 29.87 -2.59
C PHE A 457 -22.22 31.08 -1.90
N ALA A 458 -22.81 32.01 -2.66
CA ALA A 458 -23.57 33.13 -2.10
C ALA A 458 -24.88 32.69 -1.44
N GLU A 459 -25.52 31.63 -1.94
CA GLU A 459 -26.80 31.12 -1.44
C GLU A 459 -26.60 30.10 -0.31
N TYR A 460 -25.75 29.09 -0.51
CA TYR A 460 -25.62 27.93 0.39
C TYR A 460 -24.34 27.91 1.23
N GLY A 461 -23.33 28.73 0.88
CA GLY A 461 -22.09 28.89 1.65
C GLY A 461 -21.04 27.80 1.46
N GLU A 462 -21.41 26.51 1.42
CA GLU A 462 -20.49 25.39 1.17
C GLU A 462 -21.15 24.24 0.40
N ILE A 463 -20.34 23.49 -0.37
CA ILE A 463 -20.79 22.25 -1.00
C ILE A 463 -20.63 21.10 0.00
N VAL A 464 -21.71 20.37 0.29
CA VAL A 464 -21.68 19.26 1.23
C VAL A 464 -21.12 18.01 0.55
N PHE A 465 -19.91 17.60 0.92
CA PHE A 465 -19.27 16.38 0.41
C PHE A 465 -19.10 15.32 1.51
N THR A 466 -20.17 14.57 1.75
CA THR A 466 -20.25 13.45 2.71
C THR A 466 -20.34 12.10 1.98
N PRO A 467 -20.35 10.93 2.66
CA PRO A 467 -20.66 9.65 2.02
C PRO A 467 -21.99 9.66 1.22
N GLU A 468 -22.97 10.47 1.64
CA GLU A 468 -24.24 10.62 0.92
C GLU A 468 -24.05 11.25 -0.47
N ALA A 469 -23.18 12.25 -0.58
CA ALA A 469 -22.87 12.92 -1.86
C ALA A 469 -22.26 11.99 -2.92
N ARG A 470 -21.78 10.81 -2.50
CA ARG A 470 -21.13 9.81 -3.35
C ARG A 470 -22.02 8.61 -3.68
N GLN A 471 -23.29 8.64 -3.27
CA GLN A 471 -24.20 7.54 -3.57
C GLN A 471 -24.53 7.50 -5.06
N ALA A 472 -24.50 6.29 -5.63
CA ALA A 472 -24.68 6.08 -7.07
C ALA A 472 -26.00 6.67 -7.63
N HIS A 473 -27.04 6.86 -6.81
CA HIS A 473 -28.31 7.43 -7.26
C HIS A 473 -28.23 8.95 -7.57
N LEU A 474 -27.20 9.65 -7.08
CA LEU A 474 -26.93 11.06 -7.37
C LEU A 474 -26.17 11.25 -8.69
N THR A 475 -25.52 10.20 -9.20
CA THR A 475 -24.87 10.19 -10.50
C THR A 475 -25.73 9.47 -11.53
N ARG A 476 -26.32 10.21 -12.47
CA ARG A 476 -27.08 9.65 -13.59
C ARG A 476 -26.19 9.55 -14.81
N ILE A 477 -26.05 8.33 -15.35
CA ILE A 477 -25.29 8.05 -16.57
C ILE A 477 -26.29 7.56 -17.63
N ALA A 478 -26.52 8.37 -18.66
CA ALA A 478 -27.46 8.07 -19.74
C ALA A 478 -26.71 7.92 -21.07
N LYS A 479 -27.03 6.89 -21.85
CA LYS A 479 -26.43 6.70 -23.17
C LYS A 479 -27.09 7.64 -24.18
N SER A 480 -26.31 8.57 -24.73
CA SER A 480 -26.78 9.62 -25.65
C SER A 480 -26.53 9.25 -27.12
N GLY A 481 -25.49 8.45 -27.40
CA GLY A 481 -25.13 8.01 -28.74
C GLY A 481 -24.33 6.71 -28.79
N ASP A 482 -23.81 6.36 -29.97
CA ASP A 482 -22.84 5.27 -30.07
C ASP A 482 -21.52 5.73 -29.45
N ARG A 483 -21.10 5.04 -28.39
CA ARG A 483 -19.92 5.38 -27.57
C ARG A 483 -19.93 6.78 -26.95
N ARG A 484 -21.11 7.36 -26.71
CA ARG A 484 -21.30 8.64 -26.00
C ARG A 484 -22.31 8.54 -24.87
N TRP A 485 -21.95 9.12 -23.71
CA TRP A 485 -22.77 9.13 -22.51
C TRP A 485 -22.87 10.53 -21.92
N ASP A 486 -24.07 10.88 -21.46
CA ASP A 486 -24.34 12.07 -20.67
C ASP A 486 -24.33 11.70 -19.19
N VAL A 487 -23.57 12.45 -18.41
CA VAL A 487 -23.35 12.25 -16.98
C VAL A 487 -23.89 13.46 -16.24
N THR A 488 -24.74 13.25 -15.25
CA THR A 488 -25.26 14.31 -14.40
C THR A 488 -25.03 13.94 -12.94
N GLN A 489 -24.40 14.84 -12.19
CA GLN A 489 -24.16 14.70 -10.76
C GLN A 489 -24.89 15.79 -10.01
N VAL A 490 -25.73 15.41 -9.05
CA VAL A 490 -26.41 16.35 -8.15
C VAL A 490 -25.44 16.82 -7.07
N LEU A 491 -25.44 18.12 -6.79
CA LEU A 491 -24.68 18.74 -5.69
C LEU A 491 -25.56 18.81 -4.45
N LEU A 492 -25.06 18.29 -3.33
CA LEU A 492 -25.74 18.42 -2.05
C LEU A 492 -25.42 19.76 -1.41
N ASP A 493 -26.46 20.45 -0.95
CA ASP A 493 -26.36 21.70 -0.19
C ASP A 493 -26.77 21.49 1.29
N PRO A 494 -26.39 22.41 2.20
CA PRO A 494 -26.72 22.31 3.62
C PRO A 494 -28.21 22.43 3.93
N GLU A 495 -29.02 22.99 3.03
CA GLU A 495 -30.46 23.23 3.23
C GLU A 495 -31.31 22.05 2.73
N GLY A 496 -30.75 21.17 1.89
CA GLY A 496 -31.36 19.96 1.36
C GLY A 496 -32.18 20.16 0.08
N ASP A 497 -32.05 21.31 -0.59
CA ASP A 497 -32.83 21.65 -1.79
C ASP A 497 -32.38 20.85 -3.02
N ASN A 498 -31.08 20.52 -3.11
CA ASN A 498 -30.41 19.68 -4.10
C ASN A 498 -30.73 20.07 -5.56
N LEU A 499 -30.85 21.38 -5.81
CA LEU A 499 -31.28 21.93 -7.10
C LEU A 499 -30.15 22.05 -8.13
N TRP A 500 -28.90 22.14 -7.67
CA TRP A 500 -27.74 22.30 -8.54
C TRP A 500 -27.21 20.95 -9.02
N HIS A 501 -26.82 20.88 -10.30
CA HIS A 501 -26.13 19.73 -10.86
C HIS A 501 -24.93 20.11 -11.73
N ILE A 502 -23.98 19.19 -11.81
CA ILE A 502 -22.89 19.18 -12.78
C ILE A 502 -23.32 18.29 -13.94
N ALA A 503 -23.32 18.82 -15.17
CA ALA A 503 -23.54 18.02 -16.37
C ALA A 503 -22.26 17.93 -17.19
N ALA A 504 -21.86 16.70 -17.50
CA ALA A 504 -20.68 16.36 -18.27
C ALA A 504 -21.02 15.32 -19.35
N SER A 505 -20.20 15.22 -20.39
CA SER A 505 -20.25 14.14 -21.38
C SER A 505 -18.99 13.29 -21.31
N VAL A 506 -19.14 12.02 -21.68
CA VAL A 506 -18.04 11.08 -21.88
C VAL A 506 -18.13 10.57 -23.31
N ASP A 507 -17.08 10.81 -24.10
CA ASP A 507 -16.94 10.31 -25.46
C ASP A 507 -15.83 9.26 -25.54
N LEU A 508 -16.19 8.01 -25.86
CA LEU A 508 -15.24 6.91 -26.09
C LEU A 508 -15.11 6.61 -27.59
N SER A 509 -15.43 7.56 -28.47
CA SER A 509 -15.24 7.41 -29.91
C SER A 509 -13.77 7.43 -30.32
N ASP A 510 -12.93 8.17 -29.59
CA ASP A 510 -11.48 8.22 -29.80
C ASP A 510 -10.74 7.45 -28.67
N PRO A 511 -9.93 6.43 -29.00
CA PRO A 511 -9.09 5.73 -28.03
C PRO A 511 -8.05 6.63 -27.33
N SER A 512 -7.73 7.81 -27.89
CA SER A 512 -6.82 8.78 -27.28
C SER A 512 -7.37 9.41 -26.00
N CYS A 513 -8.70 9.45 -25.83
CA CYS A 513 -9.39 9.99 -24.66
C CYS A 513 -9.16 9.19 -23.37
N LEU A 514 -8.55 8.01 -23.47
CA LEU A 514 -8.22 7.16 -22.32
C LEU A 514 -7.00 7.63 -21.54
N GLU A 515 -6.20 8.54 -22.11
CA GLU A 515 -5.08 9.15 -21.40
C GLU A 515 -5.53 10.40 -20.64
N GLY A 516 -5.87 10.19 -19.37
CA GLY A 516 -6.23 11.26 -18.46
C GLY A 516 -7.73 11.24 -18.08
N PRO A 517 -8.31 12.40 -17.75
CA PRO A 517 -9.71 12.49 -17.36
C PRO A 517 -10.66 12.23 -18.55
N LEU A 518 -11.73 11.47 -18.30
CA LEU A 518 -12.77 11.11 -19.28
C LEU A 518 -13.91 12.14 -19.36
N LEU A 519 -14.07 12.94 -18.30
CA LEU A 519 -15.20 13.85 -18.16
C LEU A 519 -14.97 15.16 -18.91
N GLU A 520 -15.80 15.43 -19.93
CA GLU A 520 -15.89 16.74 -20.58
C GLU A 520 -17.03 17.54 -19.95
N LEU A 521 -16.70 18.64 -19.26
CA LEU A 521 -17.69 19.41 -18.51
C LEU A 521 -18.49 20.35 -19.43
N GLN A 522 -19.82 20.22 -19.40
CA GLN A 522 -20.72 21.04 -20.25
C GLN A 522 -21.29 22.24 -19.49
N ARG A 523 -21.80 22.02 -18.26
CA ARG A 523 -22.41 23.08 -17.44
C ARG A 523 -22.43 22.73 -15.96
N ILE A 524 -22.41 23.76 -15.13
CA ILE A 524 -22.69 23.69 -13.69
C ILE A 524 -23.79 24.71 -13.42
N GLY A 525 -24.89 24.28 -12.79
CA GLY A 525 -26.02 25.16 -12.50
C GLY A 525 -27.31 24.40 -12.20
N VAL A 526 -28.41 25.15 -12.12
CA VAL A 526 -29.78 24.65 -11.96
C VAL A 526 -30.41 24.23 -13.28
#